data_AF-A0A553DCT7-F1
#
_entry.id   AF-A0A553DCT7-F1
#
_cell.length_a   1.000
_cell.length_b   1.000
_cell.length_c   1.000
_cell.angle_alpha   90.00
_cell.angle_beta   90.00
_cell.angle_gamma   90.00
#
_symmetry.space_group_name_H-M   'P 1'
#
loop_
_entity.id
_entity.type
_entity.pdbx_description
1 polymer ?
#
loop_
_entity_poly.entity_id
_entity_poly.type
_entity_poly.pdbx_seq_one_letter_code
_entity_poly.pdbx_strand_id
1 'polypeptide(L)' 'MLQNIFNKMKKKSLIERFLLIITVLVFVSYFFLGLMVIFWSKFPFNITMNYRIALGVLLIVYSIIRFFRFYNANNE' A
#
# COMPACT_ATOMS: atom_id res chain seq x y z
N MET A 1 -17.51 -17.05 -30.02
CA MET A 1 -16.77 -15.79 -29.73
C MET A 1 -16.86 -15.37 -28.26
N LEU A 2 -18.03 -15.36 -27.63
CA LEU A 2 -18.21 -14.94 -26.22
C LEU A 2 -17.48 -15.83 -25.18
N GLN A 3 -17.32 -17.13 -25.46
CA GLN A 3 -16.63 -18.07 -24.56
C GLN A 3 -15.13 -17.74 -24.38
N ASN A 4 -14.45 -17.21 -25.40
CA ASN A 4 -13.04 -16.81 -25.28
C ASN A 4 -12.85 -15.56 -24.42
N ILE A 5 -13.86 -14.69 -24.36
CA ILE A 5 -13.87 -13.50 -23.49
C ILE A 5 -14.08 -13.94 -22.04
N PHE A 6 -15.03 -14.86 -21.78
CA PHE A 6 -15.24 -15.45 -20.47
C PHE A 6 -14.00 -16.22 -19.98
N ASN A 7 -13.34 -17.01 -20.83
CA ASN A 7 -12.11 -17.71 -20.46
C ASN A 7 -10.93 -16.75 -20.24
N LYS A 8 -10.83 -15.62 -20.96
CA LYS A 8 -9.83 -14.57 -20.68
C LYS A 8 -10.11 -13.83 -19.37
N MET A 9 -11.38 -13.55 -19.05
CA MET A 9 -11.76 -12.91 -17.78
C MET A 9 -11.59 -13.86 -16.59
N LYS A 10 -11.80 -15.16 -16.79
CA LYS A 10 -11.52 -16.23 -15.82
C LYS A 10 -10.02 -16.51 -15.64
N LYS A 11 -9.16 -16.08 -16.59
CA LYS A 11 -7.71 -16.28 -16.58
C LYS A 11 -6.97 -15.38 -15.59
N LYS A 12 -7.55 -14.23 -15.22
CA LYS A 12 -7.07 -13.43 -14.08
C LYS A 12 -7.74 -13.98 -12.83
N SER A 13 -6.97 -14.69 -12.02
CA SER A 13 -7.51 -15.41 -10.86
C SER A 13 -8.28 -14.45 -9.95
N LEU A 14 -9.42 -14.88 -9.41
CA LEU A 14 -10.16 -14.12 -8.40
C LEU A 14 -9.23 -13.71 -7.23
N ILE A 15 -8.23 -14.55 -6.96
CA ILE A 15 -7.20 -14.36 -5.93
C ILE A 15 -6.24 -13.21 -6.29
N GLU A 16 -5.83 -13.04 -7.56
CA GLU A 16 -4.99 -11.90 -7.96
C GLU A 16 -5.70 -10.57 -7.73
N ARG A 17 -7.00 -10.50 -8.04
CA ARG A 17 -7.81 -9.30 -7.80
C ARG A 17 -8.00 -9.02 -6.32
N PHE A 18 -8.17 -10.07 -5.52
CA PHE A 18 -8.27 -9.96 -4.07
C PHE A 18 -6.96 -9.48 -3.43
N LEU A 19 -5.82 -10.00 -3.89
CA LEU A 19 -4.49 -9.56 -3.44
C LEU A 19 -4.19 -8.11 -3.85
N LEU A 20 -4.66 -7.67 -5.02
CA LEU A 20 -4.59 -6.24 -5.42
C LEU A 20 -5.32 -5.36 -4.40
N ILE A 21 -6.54 -5.73 -4.01
CA ILE A 21 -7.35 -4.96 -3.04
C ILE A 21 -6.68 -4.94 -1.67
N ILE A 22 -6.18 -6.08 -1.17
CA ILE A 22 -5.43 -6.13 0.09
C ILE A 22 -4.21 -5.22 0.04
N THR A 23 -3.46 -5.24 -1.05
CA THR A 23 -2.27 -4.39 -1.21
C THR A 23 -2.63 -2.90 -1.15
N VAL A 24 -3.68 -2.48 -1.86
CA VAL A 24 -4.18 -1.10 -1.84
C VAL A 24 -4.68 -0.74 -0.44
N LEU A 25 -5.45 -1.62 0.21
CA LEU A 25 -5.96 -1.40 1.57
C LEU A 25 -4.82 -1.17 2.55
N VAL A 26 -3.81 -2.04 2.53
CA VAL A 26 -2.63 -1.96 3.38
C VAL A 26 -1.83 -0.69 3.07
N PHE A 27 -1.64 -0.34 1.80
CA PHE A 27 -1.00 0.90 1.37
C PHE A 27 -1.69 2.14 1.97
N VAL A 28 -3.01 2.22 1.81
CA VAL A 28 -3.81 3.33 2.33
C VAL A 28 -3.69 3.40 3.86
N SER A 29 -3.78 2.27 4.56
CA SER A 29 -3.59 2.24 6.02
C SER A 29 -2.21 2.74 6.47
N TYR A 30 -1.12 2.31 5.82
CA TYR A 30 0.23 2.80 6.18
C TYR A 30 0.44 4.26 5.79
N PHE A 31 -0.16 4.73 4.70
CA PHE A 31 -0.12 6.13 4.30
C PHE A 31 -0.81 7.04 5.31
N PHE A 32 -2.03 6.67 5.74
CA PHE A 32 -2.74 7.37 6.80
C PHE A 32 -2.01 7.31 8.14
N LEU A 33 -1.37 6.18 8.47
CA LEU A 33 -0.52 6.08 9.67
C LEU A 33 0.69 7.02 9.59
N GLY A 34 1.36 7.10 8.44
CA GLY A 34 2.49 8.03 8.25
C GLY A 34 2.07 9.49 8.41
N LEU A 35 0.92 9.86 7.83
CA LEU A 35 0.31 11.18 8.03
C LEU A 35 -0.07 11.42 9.49
N MET A 36 -0.72 10.46 10.15
CA MET A 36 -1.05 10.55 11.57
C MET A 36 0.21 10.78 12.40
N VAL A 37 1.28 10.01 12.19
CA VAL A 37 2.55 10.16 12.93
C VAL A 37 3.15 11.57 12.77
N ILE A 38 3.01 12.20 11.59
CA ILE A 38 3.49 13.56 11.35
C ILE A 38 2.59 14.61 12.02
N PHE A 39 1.27 14.48 11.89
CA PHE A 39 0.30 15.48 12.38
C PHE A 39 -0.06 15.32 13.88
N TRP A 40 0.37 14.24 14.52
CA TRP A 40 0.03 13.95 15.91
C TRP A 40 0.85 14.81 16.88
N SER A 41 0.22 15.90 17.33
CA SER A 41 0.82 16.95 18.18
C SER A 41 1.34 16.43 19.53
N LYS A 42 0.56 15.62 20.24
CA LYS A 42 0.94 14.99 21.52
C LYS A 42 1.34 13.53 21.35
N PHE A 43 2.44 13.29 20.63
CA PHE A 43 2.97 11.93 20.58
C PHE A 43 3.52 11.56 21.96
N PRO A 44 3.17 10.40 22.53
CA PRO A 44 3.53 10.03 23.91
C PRO A 44 5.03 9.76 24.10
N PHE A 45 5.80 9.73 23.01
CA PHE A 45 7.24 9.54 23.04
C PHE A 45 7.97 10.88 22.96
N ASN A 46 8.96 11.07 23.84
CA ASN A 46 9.85 12.24 23.91
C ASN A 46 10.89 12.21 22.78
N ILE A 47 10.42 12.17 21.54
CA ILE A 47 11.25 12.12 20.34
C ILE A 47 11.27 13.52 19.72
N THR A 48 12.47 13.99 19.38
CA THR A 48 12.69 15.28 18.71
C THR A 48 11.86 15.36 17.42
N MET A 49 11.30 16.54 17.12
CA MET A 49 10.43 16.80 15.95
C MET A 49 10.97 16.18 14.65
N ASN A 50 12.28 16.31 14.41
CA ASN A 50 12.95 15.77 13.22
C ASN A 50 12.80 14.25 13.08
N TYR A 51 12.86 13.50 14.19
CA TYR A 51 12.70 12.05 14.15
C TYR A 51 11.26 11.62 13.88
N ARG A 52 10.24 12.37 14.34
CA ARG A 52 8.84 12.09 13.97
C ARG A 52 8.61 12.26 12.48
N ILE A 53 9.13 13.34 11.91
CA ILE A 53 9.03 13.60 10.47
C ILE A 53 9.77 12.51 9.69
N ALA A 54 10.99 12.14 10.12
CA ALA A 54 11.75 11.06 9.51
C ALA A 54 10.98 9.73 9.53
N LEU A 55 10.38 9.35 10.67
CA LEU A 55 9.57 8.13 10.78
C LEU A 55 8.32 8.16 9.90
N GLY A 56 7.61 9.29 9.87
CA GLY A 56 6.43 9.44 9.00
C GLY A 56 6.78 9.37 7.51
N VAL A 57 7.84 10.06 7.10
CA VAL A 57 8.35 10.02 5.71
C VAL A 57 8.81 8.61 5.36
N LEU A 58 9.51 7.92 6.27
CA LEU A 58 9.94 6.53 6.06
C LEU A 58 8.74 5.60 5.83
N LEU A 59 7.66 5.75 6.61
CA LEU A 59 6.42 4.99 6.44
C LEU A 59 5.75 5.26 5.09
N ILE A 60 5.69 6.53 4.66
CA ILE A 60 5.10 6.91 3.37
C ILE A 60 5.93 6.34 2.21
N VAL A 61 7.25 6.54 2.23
CA VAL A 61 8.16 6.01 1.19
C VAL A 61 8.10 4.49 1.12
N TYR A 62 8.11 3.80 2.26
CA TYR A 62 7.99 2.35 2.33
C TYR A 62 6.67 1.85 1.73
N SER A 63 5.57 2.56 1.99
CA SER A 63 4.25 2.23 1.44
C SER A 63 4.27 2.29 -0.09
N ILE A 64 4.87 3.33 -0.66
CA ILE A 64 4.98 3.52 -2.11
C ILE A 64 5.79 2.37 -2.74
N ILE A 65 6.98 2.08 -2.19
CA ILE A 65 7.84 0.99 -2.68
C ILE A 65 7.10 -0.36 -2.65
N ARG A 66 6.37 -0.62 -1.56
CA ARG A 66 5.60 -1.86 -1.39
C ARG A 66 4.48 -2.00 -2.42
N PHE A 67 3.80 -0.90 -2.75
CA PHE A 67 2.76 -0.88 -3.79
C PHE A 67 3.32 -1.18 -5.18
N PHE A 68 4.43 -0.52 -5.55
CA PHE A 68 5.10 -0.76 -6.83
C PHE A 68 5.60 -2.21 -6.97
N ARG A 69 6.15 -2.80 -5.90
CA ARG A 69 6.61 -4.20 -5.92
C ARG A 69 5.49 -5.18 -6.26
N PHE A 70 4.30 -4.95 -5.73
CA PHE A 70 3.15 -5.81 -5.99
C PHE A 70 2.62 -5.66 -7.43
N TYR A 71 2.61 -4.43 -7.96
CA TYR A 71 2.18 -4.19 -9.34
C TYR A 71 3.11 -4.87 -10.35
N ASN A 72 4.43 -4.81 -10.11
CA ASN A 72 5.41 -5.40 -11.03
C ASN A 72 5.38 -6.94 -11.02
N ALA A 73 5.10 -7.56 -9.87
CA ALA A 73 4.99 -9.02 -9.74
C ALA A 73 3.79 -9.64 -10.48
N ASN A 74 2.79 -8.83 -10.86
CA ASN A 74 1.62 -9.27 -11.63
C ASN A 74 1.76 -9.03 -13.14
N ASN A 75 2.89 -8.45 -13.58
CA ASN A 75 3.18 -8.15 -14.98
C ASN A 75 4.18 -9.13 -15.63
N GLU A 76 4.65 -10.13 -14.88
CA GLU A 76 5.42 -11.30 -15.37
C GLU A 76 4.49 -12.52 -15.47
#